data_AF-A0A3C0UDC7-F1
#
_entry.id   AF-A0A3C0UDC7-F1
#
_cell.length_a   1.000
_cell.length_b   1.000
_cell.length_c   1.000
_cell.angle_alpha   90.00
_cell.angle_beta   90.00
_cell.angle_gamma   90.00
#
_symmetry.space_group_name_H-M   'P 1'
#
loop_
_entity.id
_entity.type
_entity.pdbx_description
1 polymer ?
#
loop_
_entity_poly.entity_id
_entity_poly.type
_entity_poly.pdbx_seq_one_letter_code
_entity_poly.pdbx_strand_id
1 'polypeptide(L)'
;MQMSLLVELLERMSVMATLAFVLSHTTAFRRLVDYEARHRERLLLTVIFGFIGIVGTYAGIPVNDALANSRVVGVMAAGLIGGPLMGGVAGLIAGGH
;
A
#
# COMPACT_ATOMS: atom_id res chain seq x y z
N MET A 1 0.99 22.50 -16.46
CA MET A 1 1.55 21.15 -16.70
C MET A 1 2.24 20.56 -15.46
N GLN A 2 3.05 21.31 -14.69
CA GLN A 2 3.63 20.79 -13.43
C GLN A 2 2.63 20.77 -12.26
N MET A 3 1.80 21.82 -12.12
CA MET A 3 0.79 21.89 -11.06
C MET A 3 -0.29 20.80 -11.19
N SER A 4 -0.60 20.38 -12.42
CA SER A 4 -1.56 19.30 -12.68
C SER A 4 -1.03 17.94 -12.25
N LEU A 5 0.26 17.65 -12.50
CA LEU A 5 0.86 16.38 -12.09
C LEU A 5 0.92 16.25 -10.57
N LEU A 6 1.33 17.32 -9.87
CA LEU A 6 1.36 17.31 -8.41
C LEU A 6 -0.03 17.06 -7.83
N VAL A 7 -1.05 17.76 -8.33
CA VAL A 7 -2.44 17.61 -7.88
C VAL A 7 -2.96 16.20 -8.17
N GLU A 8 -2.67 15.65 -9.34
CA GLU A 8 -3.11 14.31 -9.72
C GLU A 8 -2.41 13.22 -8.89
N LEU A 9 -1.12 13.37 -8.60
CA LEU A 9 -0.40 12.48 -7.68
C LEU A 9 -0.96 12.59 -6.25
N LEU A 10 -1.23 13.81 -5.78
CA LEU A 10 -1.84 14.03 -4.47
C LEU A 10 -3.22 13.39 -4.37
N GLU A 11 -4.05 13.52 -5.41
CA GLU A 11 -5.37 12.88 -5.47
C GLU A 11 -5.22 11.37 -5.32
N ARG A 12 -4.36 10.74 -6.13
CA ARG A 12 -4.13 9.29 -6.09
C ARG A 12 -3.53 8.84 -4.75
N MET A 13 -2.61 9.61 -4.17
CA MET A 13 -2.06 9.32 -2.84
C MET A 13 -3.09 9.52 -1.72
N SER A 14 -4.01 10.46 -1.85
CA SER A 14 -5.08 10.68 -0.87
C SER A 14 -6.09 9.52 -0.84
N VAL A 15 -6.39 8.91 -1.99
CA VAL A 15 -7.20 7.68 -2.07
C VAL A 15 -6.50 6.56 -1.31
N MET A 16 -5.19 6.38 -1.55
CA MET A 16 -4.39 5.37 -0.87
C MET A 16 -4.30 5.61 0.64
N ALA A 17 -4.13 6.88 1.05
CA ALA A 17 -4.14 7.29 2.44
C ALA A 17 -5.50 7.03 3.10
N THR A 18 -6.59 7.26 2.39
CA THR A 18 -7.96 6.97 2.86
C THR A 18 -8.16 5.47 3.05
N LEU A 19 -7.72 4.64 2.10
CA LEU A 19 -7.75 3.18 2.24
C LEU A 19 -6.94 2.70 3.44
N ALA A 20 -5.72 3.24 3.61
CA ALA A 20 -4.87 2.92 4.76
C ALA A 20 -5.52 3.36 6.09
N PHE A 21 -6.18 4.52 6.12
CA PHE A 21 -6.89 5.03 7.29
C PHE A 21 -8.12 4.18 7.66
N VAL A 22 -8.89 3.74 6.67
CA VAL A 22 -10.00 2.81 6.89
C VAL A 22 -9.46 1.48 7.42
N LEU A 23 -8.37 0.97 6.85
CA LEU A 23 -7.74 -0.26 7.30
C LEU A 23 -7.20 -0.13 8.73
N SER A 24 -6.67 1.03 9.12
CA SER A 24 -6.11 1.25 10.45
C SER A 24 -7.14 1.16 11.57
N HIS A 25 -8.42 1.38 11.26
CA HIS A 25 -9.52 1.25 12.20
C HIS A 25 -10.02 -0.19 12.40
N THR A 26 -9.49 -1.15 11.63
CA THR A 26 -9.87 -2.55 11.78
C THR A 26 -9.22 -3.17 13.02
N THR A 27 -9.91 -4.14 13.62
CA THR A 27 -9.36 -4.91 14.75
C THR A 27 -8.13 -5.70 14.35
N ALA A 28 -8.07 -6.21 13.11
CA ALA A 28 -6.90 -6.91 12.59
C ALA A 28 -5.66 -6.02 12.58
N PHE A 29 -5.79 -4.77 12.10
CA PHE A 29 -4.68 -3.82 12.07
C PHE A 29 -4.25 -3.41 13.47
N ARG A 30 -5.21 -3.11 14.35
CA ARG A 30 -4.91 -2.78 15.76
C ARG A 30 -4.11 -3.89 16.43
N ARG A 31 -4.58 -5.14 16.32
CA ARG A 31 -3.87 -6.32 16.84
C ARG A 31 -2.49 -6.51 16.22
N LEU A 32 -2.28 -6.10 14.96
CA LEU A 32 -0.96 -6.16 14.34
C LEU A 32 0.00 -5.19 15.04
N VAL A 33 -0.45 -3.97 15.30
CA VAL A 33 0.33 -2.94 15.99
C VAL A 33 0.60 -3.32 17.46
N ASP A 34 -0.38 -3.92 18.12
CA ASP A 34 -0.26 -4.41 19.50
C ASP A 34 0.53 -5.73 19.60
N TYR A 35 1.07 -6.26 18.50
CA TYR A 35 1.78 -7.54 18.41
C TYR A 35 0.95 -8.79 18.81
N GLU A 36 -0.37 -8.68 18.82
CA GLU A 36 -1.33 -9.75 19.15
C GLU A 36 -2.02 -10.36 17.92
N ALA A 37 -1.62 -9.97 16.72
CA ALA A 37 -2.19 -10.47 15.47
C ALA A 37 -1.85 -11.95 15.27
N ARG A 38 -2.88 -12.75 15.02
CA ARG A 38 -2.72 -14.15 14.61
C ARG A 38 -2.07 -14.21 13.23
N HIS A 39 -1.45 -15.34 12.91
CA HIS A 39 -0.87 -15.58 11.57
C HIS A 39 -1.87 -15.33 10.43
N ARG A 40 -3.16 -15.66 10.63
CA ARG A 40 -4.23 -15.36 9.66
C ARG A 40 -4.46 -13.86 9.46
N GLU A 41 -4.42 -13.06 10.53
CA GLU A 41 -4.58 -11.59 10.46
C GLU A 41 -3.36 -10.94 9.82
N ARG A 42 -2.14 -11.39 10.15
CA ARG A 42 -0.91 -10.97 9.44
C ARG A 42 -0.98 -11.31 7.96
N LEU A 43 -1.37 -12.53 7.60
CA LEU A 43 -1.47 -12.93 6.20
C LEU A 43 -2.52 -12.08 5.45
N LEU A 44 -3.71 -11.90 6.03
CA LEU A 44 -4.76 -11.07 5.46
C LEU A 44 -4.27 -9.63 5.22
N LEU A 45 -3.67 -9.00 6.22
CA LEU A 45 -3.15 -7.64 6.10
C LEU A 45 -2.02 -7.54 5.07
N THR A 46 -1.13 -8.53 5.00
CA THR A 46 -0.05 -8.59 3.99
C THR A 46 -0.63 -8.60 2.59
N VAL A 47 -1.65 -9.43 2.35
CA VAL A 47 -2.33 -9.53 1.06
C VAL A 47 -3.05 -8.22 0.72
N ILE A 48 -3.76 -7.62 1.69
CA ILE A 48 -4.43 -6.32 1.51
C ILE A 48 -3.42 -5.22 1.14
N PHE A 49 -2.30 -5.12 1.85
CA PHE A 49 -1.26 -4.14 1.53
C PHE A 49 -0.60 -4.40 0.17
N GLY A 50 -0.41 -5.65 -0.21
CA GLY A 50 0.02 -6.02 -1.57
C GLY A 50 -0.98 -5.55 -2.63
N PHE A 51 -2.28 -5.76 -2.40
CA PHE A 51 -3.33 -5.26 -3.31
C PHE A 51 -3.37 -3.73 -3.39
N ILE A 52 -3.17 -3.02 -2.28
CA ILE A 52 -2.99 -1.58 -2.29
C ILE A 52 -1.84 -1.22 -3.25
N GLY A 53 -0.69 -1.92 -3.17
CA GLY A 53 0.43 -1.70 -4.11
C GLY A 53 0.09 -1.96 -5.59
N ILE A 54 -0.71 -3.00 -5.89
CA ILE A 54 -1.20 -3.26 -7.26
C ILE A 54 -2.08 -2.10 -7.72
N VAL A 55 -3.05 -1.67 -6.91
CA VAL A 55 -3.91 -0.52 -7.20
C VAL A 55 -3.08 0.73 -7.42
N GLY A 56 -2.06 0.97 -6.60
CA GLY A 56 -1.14 2.09 -6.76
C GLY A 56 -0.32 2.06 -8.06
N THR A 57 -0.12 0.87 -8.65
CA THR A 57 0.54 0.71 -9.96
C THR A 57 -0.43 1.06 -11.09
N TYR A 58 -1.66 0.56 -11.05
CA TYR A 58 -2.69 0.85 -12.03
C TYR A 58 -3.16 2.30 -11.99
N ALA A 59 -3.16 2.89 -10.80
CA ALA A 59 -3.28 4.32 -10.58
C ALA A 59 -1.95 5.04 -10.86
N GLY A 60 -1.08 4.55 -11.74
CA GLY A 60 0.06 5.30 -12.24
C GLY A 60 -0.33 6.38 -13.26
N ILE A 61 0.43 7.47 -13.31
CA ILE A 61 0.29 8.54 -14.30
C ILE A 61 1.46 8.42 -15.29
N PRO A 62 1.21 8.37 -16.60
CA PRO A 62 2.28 8.40 -17.60
C PRO A 62 2.94 9.79 -17.63
N VAL A 63 4.27 9.81 -17.47
CA VAL A 63 5.09 11.02 -17.46
C VAL A 63 6.38 10.73 -18.23
N ASN A 64 6.57 11.38 -19.39
CA ASN A 64 7.79 11.27 -20.21
C ASN A 64 8.26 9.81 -20.42
N ASP A 65 7.37 8.97 -20.97
CA ASP A 65 7.60 7.53 -21.21
C ASP A 65 7.86 6.67 -19.95
N ALA A 66 7.71 7.23 -18.76
CA ALA A 66 7.75 6.54 -17.49
C ALA A 66 6.39 6.55 -16.78
N LEU A 67 6.20 5.66 -15.81
CA LEU A 67 4.97 5.59 -15.00
C LEU A 67 5.25 6.11 -13.59
N ALA A 68 4.75 7.30 -13.27
CA ALA A 68 4.76 7.81 -11.90
C ALA A 68 3.62 7.14 -11.12
N ASN A 69 3.97 6.17 -10.27
CA ASN A 69 3.00 5.35 -9.54
C ASN A 69 3.22 5.39 -8.02
N SER A 70 2.24 4.87 -7.28
CA SER A 70 2.22 4.84 -5.81
C SER A 70 2.29 3.42 -5.25
N ARG A 71 2.85 2.47 -6.01
CA ARG A 71 3.01 1.06 -5.61
C ARG A 71 3.62 0.89 -4.22
N VAL A 72 4.61 1.72 -3.92
CA VAL A 72 5.39 1.63 -2.68
C VAL A 72 4.55 1.85 -1.42
N VAL A 73 3.42 2.56 -1.49
CA VAL A 73 2.62 2.92 -0.31
C VAL A 73 2.16 1.69 0.48
N GLY A 74 1.57 0.70 -0.20
CA GLY A 74 1.11 -0.54 0.44
C GLY A 74 2.27 -1.41 0.90
N VAL A 75 3.28 -1.61 0.04
CA VAL A 75 4.46 -2.45 0.34
C VAL A 75 5.25 -1.91 1.53
N MET A 76 5.46 -0.58 1.58
CA MET A 76 6.17 0.08 2.66
C MET A 76 5.38 0.01 3.97
N ALA A 77 4.06 0.22 3.95
CA ALA A 77 3.22 0.07 5.13
C ALA A 77 3.28 -1.35 5.72
N ALA A 78 3.20 -2.39 4.86
CA ALA A 78 3.35 -3.77 5.29
C ALA A 78 4.73 -4.06 5.94
N GLY A 79 5.80 -3.52 5.37
CA GLY A 79 7.16 -3.70 5.87
C GLY A 79 7.42 -2.97 7.20
N LEU A 80 6.99 -1.71 7.28
CA LEU A 80 7.19 -0.87 8.47
C LEU A 80 6.37 -1.36 9.67
N ILE A 81 5.12 -1.77 9.44
CA ILE A 81 4.19 -2.13 10.52
C ILE A 81 4.26 -3.63 10.82
N GLY A 82 4.34 -4.46 9.78
CA GLY A 82 4.29 -5.92 9.88
C GLY A 82 5.65 -6.63 9.90
N GLY A 83 6.74 -5.88 9.70
CA GLY A 83 8.10 -6.38 9.63
C GLY A 83 8.54 -6.82 8.22
N PRO A 84 9.83 -7.16 8.05
CA PRO A 84 10.46 -7.35 6.73
C PRO A 84 9.81 -8.47 5.91
N LEU A 85 9.35 -9.55 6.56
CA LEU A 85 8.68 -10.65 5.86
C LEU A 85 7.36 -10.21 5.22
N MET A 86 6.54 -9.42 5.93
CA MET A 86 5.29 -8.90 5.39
C MET A 86 5.54 -7.93 4.24
N GLY A 87 6.52 -7.03 4.38
CA GLY A 87 6.94 -6.14 3.28
C GLY A 87 7.44 -6.91 2.06
N GLY A 88 8.26 -7.93 2.25
CA GLY A 88 8.76 -8.78 1.16
C GLY A 88 7.64 -9.49 0.41
N VAL A 89 6.71 -10.13 1.13
CA VAL A 89 5.57 -10.82 0.50
C VAL A 89 4.63 -9.83 -0.19
N ALA A 90 4.31 -8.70 0.44
CA ALA A 90 3.49 -7.66 -0.19
C ALA A 90 4.17 -7.07 -1.43
N GLY A 91 5.49 -6.91 -1.41
CA GLY A 91 6.30 -6.47 -2.54
C GLY A 91 6.28 -7.47 -3.69
N LEU A 92 6.38 -8.77 -3.40
CA LEU A 92 6.23 -9.82 -4.41
C LEU A 92 4.83 -9.81 -5.04
N ILE A 93 3.78 -9.61 -4.25
CA ILE A 93 2.40 -9.49 -4.75
C ILE A 93 2.28 -8.27 -5.68
N ALA A 94 2.77 -7.11 -5.24
CA ALA A 94 2.64 -5.86 -5.98
C ALA A 94 3.58 -5.74 -7.20
N GLY A 95 4.72 -6.43 -7.19
CA GLY A 95 5.71 -6.42 -8.26
C GLY A 95 5.60 -7.58 -9.23
N GLY A 96 4.97 -8.69 -8.83
CA GLY A 96 4.70 -9.84 -9.70
C GLY A 96 3.47 -9.67 -10.59
N HIS A 97 2.73 -8.58 -10.42
CA HIS A 97 1.67 -8.12 -11.28
C HIS A 97 2.23 -7.06 -12.25
#